data_AF-S0IU82-F1
#
_entry.id   AF-S0IU82-F1
#
_cell.length_a   1.000
_cell.length_b   1.000
_cell.length_c   1.000
_cell.angle_alpha   90.00
_cell.angle_beta   90.00
_cell.angle_gamma   90.00
#
_symmetry.space_group_name_H-M   'P 1'
#
loop_
_entity.id
_entity.type
_entity.pdbx_description
1 polymer ?
#
loop_
_entity_poly.entity_id
_entity_poly.type
_entity_poly.pdbx_seq_one_letter_code
_entity_poly.pdbx_strand_id
1 'polypeptide(L)'
;MKAYFKNVLDTGDLSLDKVLFEFEKLPIIFVCRDREECYYFCLYTDMIIDNTWMVTKVSRGLLLKLLDDEISILDMFKMSGNEIIIISQHGESMSCEKKKFQDISEDDLPEENEKLENPCLADYRKRLQDEMNKKKSIICGYEGKVSDSVQDILILGFEAGEQIHARCIRKIRFGKPIRNNIFYLDTIRNEEDKYRERNMKFQEKSFFVESMESAGV
;
A
#
# COMPACT_ATOMS: atom_id res chain seq x y z
N MET A 1 -12.57 14.76 8.92
CA MET A 1 -12.54 15.05 7.47
C MET A 1 -13.87 14.62 6.86
N LYS A 2 -14.41 15.39 5.90
CA LYS A 2 -15.64 15.01 5.19
C LYS A 2 -15.27 14.00 4.10
N ALA A 3 -16.00 12.88 4.04
CA ALA A 3 -15.80 11.87 3.00
C ALA A 3 -16.21 12.43 1.62
N TYR A 4 -15.38 12.18 0.61
CA TYR A 4 -15.68 12.41 -0.79
C TYR A 4 -16.48 11.23 -1.37
N PHE A 5 -15.98 10.00 -1.15
CA PHE A 5 -16.73 8.77 -1.40
C PHE A 5 -17.04 8.07 -0.07
N LYS A 6 -18.24 7.52 0.07
CA LYS A 6 -18.69 6.83 1.29
C LYS A 6 -18.83 5.33 1.05
N ASN A 7 -18.38 4.50 1.99
CA ASN A 7 -18.55 3.04 1.92
C ASN A 7 -18.01 2.40 0.61
N VAL A 8 -16.82 2.82 0.16
CA VAL A 8 -16.16 2.21 -1.01
C VAL A 8 -15.79 0.77 -0.70
N LEU A 9 -16.00 -0.14 -1.66
CA LEU A 9 -15.86 -1.59 -1.51
C LEU A 9 -14.50 -1.99 -0.91
N ASP A 10 -14.54 -2.67 0.25
CA ASP A 10 -13.39 -3.10 1.07
C ASP A 10 -12.38 -2.01 1.47
N THR A 11 -12.74 -0.74 1.28
CA THR A 11 -11.89 0.43 1.54
C THR A 11 -12.52 1.34 2.60
N GLY A 12 -13.85 1.41 2.65
CA GLY A 12 -14.57 2.33 3.53
C GLY A 12 -14.64 3.74 2.97
N ASP A 13 -14.64 4.74 3.84
CA ASP A 13 -14.76 6.14 3.41
C ASP A 13 -13.43 6.66 2.86
N LEU A 14 -13.50 7.31 1.70
CA LEU A 14 -12.38 8.03 1.10
C LEU A 14 -12.61 9.54 1.23
N SER A 15 -11.63 10.24 1.79
CA SER A 15 -11.63 11.69 1.95
C SER A 15 -10.68 12.34 0.94
N LEU A 16 -11.07 13.49 0.39
CA LEU A 16 -10.25 14.22 -0.58
C LEU A 16 -8.97 14.74 0.09
N ASP A 17 -7.82 14.34 -0.44
CA ASP A 17 -6.50 14.79 0.02
C ASP A 17 -5.95 15.96 -0.80
N LYS A 18 -6.00 15.83 -2.13
CA LYS A 18 -5.50 16.85 -3.06
C LYS A 18 -6.15 16.72 -4.43
N VAL A 19 -6.62 17.84 -4.99
CA VAL A 19 -6.96 17.92 -6.42
C VAL A 19 -5.67 18.17 -7.20
N LEU A 20 -5.38 17.28 -8.15
CA LEU A 20 -4.21 17.35 -9.02
C LEU A 20 -4.51 18.06 -10.33
N PHE A 21 -5.72 17.92 -10.84
CA PHE A 21 -6.18 18.63 -12.03
C PHE A 21 -7.69 18.89 -11.93
N GLU A 22 -8.09 20.12 -12.29
CA GLU A 22 -9.49 20.55 -12.30
C GLU A 22 -9.86 21.11 -13.66
N PHE A 23 -11.07 20.82 -14.10
CA PHE A 23 -11.67 21.38 -15.31
C PHE A 23 -13.08 21.84 -14.99
N GLU A 24 -13.43 23.09 -15.33
CA GLU A 24 -14.73 23.69 -15.00
C GLU A 24 -15.15 23.54 -13.52
N LYS A 25 -14.17 23.61 -12.60
CA LYS A 25 -14.34 23.41 -11.13
C LYS A 25 -14.71 21.97 -10.72
N LEU A 26 -14.63 21.01 -11.64
CA LEU A 26 -14.74 19.59 -11.35
C LEU A 26 -13.33 19.00 -11.17
N PRO A 27 -13.09 18.23 -10.08
CA PRO A 27 -11.82 17.54 -9.90
C PRO A 27 -11.76 16.35 -10.87
N ILE A 28 -10.94 16.47 -11.90
CA ILE A 28 -10.77 15.42 -12.93
C ILE A 28 -9.77 14.39 -12.43
N ILE A 29 -8.64 14.86 -11.89
CA ILE A 29 -7.60 14.02 -11.30
C ILE A 29 -7.40 14.47 -9.87
N PHE A 30 -7.51 13.55 -8.92
CA PHE A 30 -7.35 13.85 -7.51
C PHE A 30 -6.87 12.64 -6.72
N VAL A 31 -6.44 12.92 -5.50
CA VAL A 31 -5.96 11.92 -4.55
C VAL A 31 -6.89 11.93 -3.35
N CYS A 32 -7.27 10.73 -2.91
CA CYS A 32 -8.01 10.50 -1.69
C CYS A 32 -7.14 9.77 -0.65
N ARG A 33 -7.57 9.88 0.62
CA ARG A 33 -7.07 9.07 1.73
C ARG A 33 -8.21 8.37 2.46
N ASP A 34 -7.97 7.13 2.84
CA ASP A 34 -8.83 6.38 3.74
C ASP A 34 -8.51 6.72 5.22
N ARG A 35 -9.16 6.01 6.16
CA ARG A 35 -8.94 6.18 7.60
C ARG A 35 -7.58 5.65 8.08
N GLU A 36 -6.92 4.80 7.28
CA GLU A 36 -5.59 4.26 7.54
C GLU A 36 -4.48 5.12 6.92
N GLU A 37 -4.84 6.27 6.35
CA GLU A 37 -3.94 7.19 5.65
C GLU A 37 -3.27 6.55 4.41
N CYS A 38 -3.92 5.54 3.81
CA CYS A 38 -3.53 5.00 2.52
C CYS A 38 -3.97 5.93 1.39
N TYR A 39 -3.14 6.04 0.35
CA TYR A 39 -3.40 6.90 -0.79
C TYR A 39 -4.17 6.17 -1.89
N TYR A 40 -5.13 6.88 -2.47
CA TYR A 40 -5.94 6.43 -3.59
C TYR A 40 -5.86 7.46 -4.70
N PHE A 41 -5.44 7.04 -5.89
CA PHE A 41 -5.47 7.84 -7.09
C PHE A 41 -6.85 7.72 -7.73
N CYS A 42 -7.46 8.86 -8.04
CA CYS A 42 -8.81 8.95 -8.58
C CYS A 42 -8.77 9.71 -9.91
N LEU A 43 -9.29 9.09 -10.95
CA LEU A 43 -9.54 9.72 -12.24
C LEU A 43 -11.04 9.70 -12.51
N TYR A 44 -11.57 10.83 -12.92
CA TYR A 44 -12.93 10.95 -13.44
C TYR A 44 -12.95 10.60 -14.92
N THR A 45 -13.81 9.67 -15.34
CA THR A 45 -13.75 9.05 -16.68
C THR A 45 -14.95 9.34 -17.58
N ASP A 46 -16.15 9.61 -17.05
CA ASP A 46 -17.32 9.89 -17.88
C ASP A 46 -18.24 10.95 -17.25
N MET A 47 -18.75 11.84 -18.11
CA MET A 47 -19.72 12.89 -17.81
C MET A 47 -21.10 12.67 -18.46
N ILE A 48 -21.21 11.75 -19.43
CA ILE A 48 -22.32 11.74 -20.39
C ILE A 48 -23.58 11.10 -19.80
N ILE A 49 -23.42 10.02 -19.03
CA ILE A 49 -24.56 9.27 -18.48
C ILE A 49 -24.55 9.32 -16.96
N ASP A 50 -23.40 9.01 -16.34
CA ASP A 50 -23.23 9.01 -14.89
C ASP A 50 -21.82 9.42 -14.50
N ASN A 51 -21.71 10.07 -13.33
CA ASN A 51 -20.40 10.43 -12.82
C ASN A 51 -19.65 9.15 -12.47
N THR A 52 -18.60 8.84 -13.24
CA THR A 52 -17.81 7.61 -13.06
C THR A 52 -16.36 7.95 -12.74
N TRP A 53 -15.78 7.20 -11.80
CA TRP A 53 -14.39 7.33 -11.41
C TRP A 53 -13.69 5.98 -11.43
N MET A 54 -12.46 5.97 -11.96
CA MET A 54 -11.48 4.92 -11.73
C MET A 54 -10.65 5.28 -10.50
N VAL A 55 -10.64 4.39 -9.52
CA VAL A 55 -9.92 4.57 -8.26
C VAL A 55 -8.99 3.39 -8.01
N THR A 56 -7.72 3.64 -7.72
CA THR A 56 -6.77 2.58 -7.33
C THR A 56 -5.94 3.02 -6.13
N LYS A 57 -5.59 2.05 -5.27
CA LYS A 57 -4.66 2.28 -4.15
C LYS A 57 -3.26 2.45 -4.71
N VAL A 58 -2.52 3.43 -4.19
CA VAL A 58 -1.21 3.81 -4.74
C VAL A 58 -0.19 4.11 -3.64
N SER A 59 1.08 3.92 -3.97
CA SER A 59 2.17 4.30 -3.08
C SER A 59 2.52 5.79 -3.27
N ARG A 60 3.08 6.40 -2.22
CA ARG A 60 3.63 7.76 -2.30
C ARG A 60 4.75 7.87 -3.35
N GLY A 61 5.55 6.83 -3.51
CA GLY A 61 6.59 6.80 -4.54
C GLY A 61 6.00 6.90 -5.95
N LEU A 62 4.90 6.18 -6.21
CA LEU A 62 4.22 6.24 -7.50
C LEU A 62 3.54 7.60 -7.72
N LEU A 63 2.95 8.20 -6.68
CA LEU A 63 2.44 9.57 -6.73
C LEU A 63 3.52 10.59 -7.07
N LEU A 64 4.71 10.48 -6.47
CA LEU A 64 5.83 11.39 -6.79
C LEU A 64 6.24 11.27 -8.26
N LYS A 65 6.36 10.04 -8.79
CA LYS A 65 6.64 9.82 -10.22
C LYS A 65 5.60 10.47 -11.13
N LEU A 66 4.31 10.39 -10.77
CA LEU A 66 3.24 11.06 -11.52
C LEU A 66 3.41 12.59 -11.46
N LEU A 67 3.68 13.15 -10.27
CA LEU A 67 3.88 14.59 -10.08
C LEU A 67 5.13 15.13 -10.76
N ASP A 68 6.11 14.27 -11.02
CA ASP A 68 7.35 14.57 -11.74
C ASP A 68 7.22 14.27 -13.25
N ASP A 69 6.02 13.91 -13.73
CA ASP A 69 5.71 13.50 -15.11
C ASP A 69 6.57 12.33 -15.62
N GLU A 70 7.16 11.54 -14.72
CA GLU A 70 7.97 10.36 -15.07
C GLU A 70 7.11 9.21 -15.61
N ILE A 71 5.85 9.11 -15.16
CA ILE A 71 4.87 8.09 -15.58
C ILE A 71 3.61 8.76 -16.13
N SER A 72 2.87 8.09 -17.01
CA SER A 72 1.57 8.59 -17.48
C SER A 72 0.46 8.35 -16.46
N ILE A 73 -0.71 8.96 -16.71
CA ILE A 73 -1.93 8.68 -15.95
C ILE A 73 -2.31 7.20 -16.09
N LEU A 74 -2.16 6.62 -17.28
CA LEU A 74 -2.39 5.19 -17.51
C LEU A 74 -1.41 4.32 -16.72
N ASP A 75 -0.12 4.67 -16.73
CA ASP A 75 0.91 3.95 -15.97
C ASP A 75 0.59 3.93 -14.47
N MET A 76 -0.04 4.98 -13.94
CA MET A 76 -0.49 5.04 -12.54
C MET A 76 -1.39 3.85 -12.18
N PHE A 77 -2.34 3.52 -13.05
CA PHE A 77 -3.24 2.39 -12.86
C PHE A 77 -2.51 1.06 -13.05
N LYS A 78 -1.71 0.95 -14.11
CA LYS A 78 -0.97 -0.27 -14.46
C LYS A 78 0.07 -0.67 -13.40
N MET A 79 0.86 0.30 -12.94
CA MET A 79 1.95 0.09 -11.99
C MET A 79 1.48 -0.02 -10.53
N SER A 80 0.23 0.36 -10.24
CA SER A 80 -0.31 0.24 -8.88
C SER A 80 -0.30 -1.20 -8.37
N GLY A 81 -0.46 -2.18 -9.28
CA GLY A 81 -0.59 -3.60 -8.95
C GLY A 81 -1.85 -3.96 -8.16
N ASN A 82 -2.74 -2.99 -7.93
CA ASN A 82 -3.99 -3.17 -7.20
C ASN A 82 -5.16 -3.31 -8.18
N GLU A 83 -6.26 -3.89 -7.71
CA GLU A 83 -7.53 -3.83 -8.43
C GLU A 83 -8.01 -2.37 -8.54
N ILE A 84 -8.70 -2.08 -9.63
CA ILE A 84 -9.28 -0.79 -9.91
C ILE A 84 -10.74 -0.84 -9.46
N ILE A 85 -11.09 0.11 -8.61
CA ILE A 85 -12.44 0.32 -8.15
C ILE A 85 -13.10 1.30 -9.12
N ILE A 86 -14.15 0.85 -9.80
CA ILE A 86 -15.02 1.71 -10.59
C ILE A 86 -16.14 2.18 -9.66
N ILE A 87 -16.21 3.49 -9.45
CA ILE A 87 -17.27 4.13 -8.67
C ILE A 87 -18.20 4.82 -9.67
N SER A 88 -19.50 4.50 -9.64
CA SER A 88 -20.50 5.17 -10.47
C SER A 88 -21.55 5.82 -9.57
N GLN A 89 -21.87 7.07 -9.84
CA GLN A 89 -22.89 7.82 -9.12
C GLN A 89 -24.06 8.18 -10.03
N HIS A 90 -25.22 7.62 -9.67
CA HIS A 90 -26.51 7.82 -10.32
C HIS A 90 -27.42 8.60 -9.36
N GLY A 91 -27.44 9.93 -9.47
CA GLY A 91 -28.16 10.79 -8.53
C GLY A 91 -27.61 10.66 -7.09
N GLU A 92 -28.44 10.16 -6.16
CA GLU A 92 -28.04 9.91 -4.77
C GLU A 92 -27.46 8.51 -4.53
N SER A 93 -27.60 7.60 -5.49
CA SER A 93 -27.09 6.23 -5.37
C SER A 93 -25.66 6.14 -5.89
N MET A 94 -24.82 5.42 -5.15
CA MET A 94 -23.44 5.13 -5.52
C MET A 94 -23.25 3.62 -5.55
N SER A 95 -22.67 3.11 -6.64
CA SER A 95 -22.25 1.72 -6.77
C SER A 95 -20.72 1.65 -6.87
N CYS A 96 -20.17 0.50 -6.48
CA CYS A 96 -18.75 0.21 -6.62
C CYS A 96 -18.56 -1.21 -7.14
N GLU A 97 -17.69 -1.37 -8.12
CA GLU A 97 -17.20 -2.67 -8.57
C GLU A 97 -15.67 -2.68 -8.60
N LYS A 98 -15.06 -3.85 -8.51
CA LYS A 98 -13.62 -4.04 -8.65
C LYS A 98 -13.33 -4.80 -9.93
N LYS A 99 -12.35 -4.32 -10.68
CA LYS A 99 -11.83 -4.95 -11.89
C LYS A 99 -10.32 -5.03 -11.81
N LYS A 100 -9.72 -6.07 -12.41
CA LYS A 100 -8.28 -6.04 -12.69
C LYS A 100 -8.06 -5.07 -13.85
N PHE A 101 -6.89 -4.43 -13.89
CA PHE A 101 -6.54 -3.50 -14.97
C PHE A 101 -6.72 -4.11 -16.37
N GLN A 102 -6.29 -5.37 -16.55
CA GLN A 102 -6.42 -6.11 -17.81
C GLN A 102 -7.87 -6.42 -18.24
N ASP A 103 -8.85 -6.27 -17.34
CA ASP A 103 -10.25 -6.57 -17.61
C ASP A 103 -11.05 -5.28 -17.95
N ILE A 104 -10.39 -4.11 -17.98
CA ILE A 104 -10.98 -2.83 -18.38
C ILE A 104 -10.84 -2.67 -19.90
N SER A 105 -11.88 -2.17 -20.57
CA SER A 105 -11.85 -1.90 -22.01
C SER A 105 -10.81 -0.84 -22.34
N GLU A 106 -10.11 -0.98 -23.47
CA GLU A 106 -9.17 0.05 -23.95
C GLU A 106 -9.86 1.40 -24.16
N ASP A 107 -11.15 1.40 -24.55
CA ASP A 107 -11.95 2.60 -24.75
C ASP A 107 -12.25 3.37 -23.44
N ASP A 108 -12.16 2.69 -22.29
CA ASP A 108 -12.40 3.28 -20.96
C ASP A 108 -11.08 3.74 -20.29
N LEU A 109 -9.94 3.47 -20.91
CA LEU A 109 -8.62 3.77 -20.36
C LEU A 109 -8.13 5.17 -20.77
N PRO A 110 -7.33 5.83 -19.92
CA PRO A 110 -6.63 7.06 -20.29
C PRO A 110 -5.69 6.86 -21.48
N GLU A 111 -5.36 7.96 -22.16
CA GLU A 111 -4.37 7.90 -23.24
C GLU A 111 -2.98 7.46 -22.73
N GLU A 112 -2.31 6.61 -23.49
CA GLU A 112 -1.09 5.89 -23.05
C GLU A 112 0.03 6.81 -22.55
N ASN A 113 0.15 8.00 -23.15
CA ASN A 113 1.24 8.95 -22.89
C ASN A 113 0.76 10.24 -22.19
N GLU A 114 -0.49 10.30 -21.74
CA GLU A 114 -1.01 11.51 -21.08
C GLU A 114 -0.31 11.73 -19.73
N LYS A 115 0.37 12.87 -19.62
CA LYS A 115 1.06 13.32 -18.41
C LYS A 115 0.17 14.27 -17.62
N LEU A 116 0.52 14.50 -16.35
CA LEU A 116 -0.26 15.39 -15.50
C LEU A 116 0.00 16.87 -15.83
N GLU A 117 1.24 17.21 -16.18
CA GLU A 117 1.68 18.54 -16.63
C GLU A 117 1.23 19.71 -15.73
N ASN A 118 1.17 19.49 -14.41
CA ASN A 118 0.74 20.53 -13.47
C ASN A 118 1.91 21.08 -12.63
N PRO A 119 2.40 22.30 -12.93
CA PRO A 119 3.53 22.89 -12.21
C PRO A 119 3.17 23.38 -10.78
N CYS A 120 1.89 23.54 -10.46
CA CYS A 120 1.41 24.11 -9.20
C CYS A 120 1.29 23.09 -8.05
N LEU A 121 2.07 22.01 -8.10
CA LEU A 121 2.00 20.91 -7.12
C LEU A 121 3.25 20.79 -6.23
N ALA A 122 4.14 21.79 -6.24
CA ALA A 122 5.38 21.78 -5.46
C ALA A 122 5.16 21.56 -3.95
N ASP A 123 4.18 22.24 -3.35
CA ASP A 123 3.88 22.08 -1.92
C ASP A 123 3.38 20.67 -1.59
N TYR A 124 2.59 20.08 -2.49
CA TYR A 124 2.10 18.72 -2.32
C TYR A 124 3.22 17.69 -2.48
N ARG A 125 4.10 17.88 -3.47
CA ARG A 125 5.31 17.07 -3.66
C ARG A 125 6.18 17.09 -2.41
N LYS A 126 6.43 18.29 -1.85
CA LYS A 126 7.19 18.45 -0.62
C LYS A 126 6.54 17.71 0.56
N ARG A 127 5.22 17.83 0.74
CA ARG A 127 4.47 17.09 1.77
C ARG A 127 4.70 15.57 1.66
N LEU A 128 4.56 15.01 0.47
CA LEU A 128 4.77 13.57 0.23
C LEU A 128 6.20 13.13 0.55
N GLN A 129 7.21 13.93 0.18
CA GLN A 129 8.61 13.67 0.49
C GLN A 129 8.89 13.71 2.00
N ASP A 130 8.38 14.71 2.71
CA ASP A 130 8.56 14.85 4.16
C ASP A 130 7.96 13.66 4.92
N GLU A 131 6.78 13.22 4.52
CA GLU A 131 6.14 12.04 5.12
C GLU A 131 6.88 10.74 4.80
N MET A 132 7.49 10.62 3.61
CA MET A 132 8.34 9.48 3.28
C MET A 132 9.60 9.47 4.15
N ASN A 133 10.23 10.63 4.34
CA ASN A 133 11.42 10.77 5.17
C ASN A 133 11.13 10.51 6.66
N LYS A 134 9.98 10.97 7.16
CA LYS A 134 9.52 10.66 8.52
C LYS A 134 9.31 9.17 8.74
N LYS A 135 8.78 8.44 7.75
CA LYS A 135 8.63 6.98 7.85
C LYS A 135 9.99 6.26 7.84
N LYS A 136 10.95 6.73 7.04
CA LYS A 136 12.32 6.19 7.01
C LYS A 136 13.07 6.42 8.33
N SER A 137 12.94 7.60 8.95
CA SER A 137 13.62 7.89 10.21
C SER A 137 13.12 7.03 11.37
N ILE A 138 11.82 6.70 11.40
CA ILE A 138 11.24 5.76 12.38
C ILE A 138 11.84 4.35 12.22
N ILE A 139 12.08 3.91 10.98
CA ILE A 139 12.68 2.59 10.71
C ILE A 139 14.19 2.58 11.06
N CYS A 140 14.89 3.69 10.85
CA CYS A 140 16.33 3.82 11.13
C CYS A 140 16.66 4.09 12.61
N GLY A 141 15.71 4.60 13.41
CA GLY A 141 15.91 5.01 14.80
C GLY A 141 16.10 3.89 15.84
N TYR A 142 16.38 2.66 15.44
CA TYR A 142 16.70 1.55 16.34
C TYR A 142 18.23 1.44 16.55
N GLU A 143 18.83 2.40 17.23
CA GLU A 143 20.22 2.30 17.70
C GLU A 143 20.26 1.51 19.02
N GLY A 144 20.32 0.17 18.91
CA GLY A 144 20.78 -0.66 20.01
C GLY A 144 22.30 -0.50 20.15
N LYS A 145 22.80 -0.17 21.35
CA LYS A 145 24.24 -0.21 21.64
C LYS A 145 24.80 -1.59 21.27
N VAL A 146 25.64 -1.63 20.25
CA VAL A 146 26.45 -2.79 19.87
C VAL A 146 27.45 -3.01 21.00
N SER A 147 27.41 -4.18 21.65
CA SER A 147 28.57 -4.68 22.40
C SER A 147 29.46 -5.41 21.39
N ASP A 148 30.78 -5.18 21.47
CA ASP A 148 31.84 -5.51 20.49
C ASP A 148 32.03 -7.00 20.10
N SER A 149 30.97 -7.77 19.85
CA SER A 149 31.10 -9.20 19.51
C SER A 149 30.19 -9.72 18.39
N VAL A 150 29.44 -8.87 17.68
CA VAL A 150 28.67 -9.32 16.51
C VAL A 150 28.71 -8.24 15.42
N GLN A 151 29.65 -8.38 14.48
CA GLN A 151 29.52 -7.81 13.15
C GLN A 151 28.51 -8.68 12.40
N ASP A 152 27.34 -8.12 12.09
CA ASP A 152 26.42 -8.45 11.00
C ASP A 152 25.00 -8.11 11.43
N ILE A 153 24.58 -6.87 11.16
CA ILE A 153 23.17 -6.47 11.21
C ILE A 153 22.70 -6.37 9.76
N LEU A 154 22.00 -7.41 9.29
CA LEU A 154 21.26 -7.39 8.04
C LEU A 154 19.87 -6.81 8.32
N ILE A 155 19.65 -5.54 7.99
CA ILE A 155 18.31 -4.94 8.01
C ILE A 155 17.63 -5.30 6.70
N LEU A 156 16.77 -6.32 6.72
CA LEU A 156 15.85 -6.59 5.61
C LEU A 156 14.58 -5.77 5.82
N GLY A 157 14.48 -4.64 5.13
CA GLY A 157 13.20 -3.96 4.94
C GLY A 157 12.38 -4.73 3.90
N PHE A 158 11.17 -5.15 4.26
CA PHE A 158 10.25 -5.78 3.31
C PHE A 158 9.13 -4.82 2.94
N GLU A 159 9.00 -4.54 1.64
CA GLU A 159 7.73 -4.17 1.03
C GLU A 159 6.89 -5.46 0.90
N ALA A 160 5.58 -5.36 1.13
CA ALA A 160 4.69 -6.51 1.05
C ALA A 160 4.69 -7.09 -0.38
N GLY A 161 5.29 -8.26 -0.59
CA GLY A 161 5.20 -8.98 -1.87
C GLY A 161 6.35 -9.92 -2.24
N GLU A 162 7.57 -9.78 -1.70
CA GLU A 162 8.70 -10.61 -2.13
C GLU A 162 8.91 -11.87 -1.26
N GLN A 163 8.93 -13.05 -1.89
CA GLN A 163 9.25 -14.32 -1.24
C GLN A 163 10.76 -14.43 -0.97
N ILE A 164 11.14 -14.66 0.29
CA ILE A 164 12.53 -14.86 0.69
C ILE A 164 12.90 -16.34 0.59
N HIS A 165 13.99 -16.64 -0.13
CA HIS A 165 14.65 -17.94 -0.06
C HIS A 165 15.36 -18.07 1.31
N ALA A 166 14.83 -18.91 2.19
CA ALA A 166 15.15 -18.99 3.63
C ALA A 166 16.54 -19.56 3.99
N ARG A 167 17.60 -19.25 3.24
CA ARG A 167 18.92 -19.86 3.48
C ARG A 167 19.89 -19.06 4.35
N CYS A 168 19.59 -17.81 4.72
CA CYS A 168 20.56 -16.92 5.38
C CYS A 168 20.17 -16.38 6.77
N ILE A 169 19.17 -16.91 7.48
CA ILE A 169 18.79 -16.38 8.80
C ILE A 169 19.27 -17.31 9.92
N ARG A 170 20.46 -17.04 10.49
CA ARG A 170 20.89 -17.66 11.75
C ARG A 170 20.70 -16.66 12.90
N LYS A 171 19.62 -16.89 13.67
CA LYS A 171 19.28 -16.31 14.99
C LYS A 171 19.05 -14.79 15.07
N ILE A 172 17.78 -14.40 15.19
CA ILE A 172 17.37 -13.10 15.72
C ILE A 172 17.17 -13.25 17.24
N ARG A 173 17.86 -12.44 18.06
CA ARG A 173 17.55 -12.27 19.48
C ARG A 173 16.89 -10.91 19.67
N PHE A 174 15.64 -10.89 20.10
CA PHE A 174 14.92 -9.65 20.44
C PHE A 174 15.37 -9.15 21.82
N GLY A 175 15.86 -7.91 21.88
CA GLY A 175 16.11 -7.19 23.14
C GLY A 175 14.82 -6.67 23.77
N LYS A 176 14.84 -6.38 25.08
CA LYS A 176 13.64 -5.97 25.85
C LYS A 176 13.06 -4.63 25.36
N PRO A 177 11.72 -4.51 25.24
CA PRO A 177 11.07 -3.29 24.75
C PRO A 177 11.15 -2.14 25.77
N ILE A 178 11.37 -0.92 25.28
CA ILE A 178 11.20 0.31 26.07
C ILE A 178 9.68 0.57 26.16
N ARG A 179 9.15 0.55 27.39
CA ARG A 179 7.76 0.84 27.71
C ARG A 179 7.44 2.28 27.30
N ASN A 180 6.85 2.52 26.13
CA ASN A 180 6.07 3.74 25.87
C ASN A 180 5.17 3.72 24.63
N ASN A 181 4.88 2.55 24.04
CA ASN A 181 3.85 2.47 23.00
C ASN A 181 3.08 1.14 23.10
N ILE A 182 1.92 1.19 23.77
CA ILE A 182 1.04 0.03 23.99
C ILE A 182 0.52 -0.52 22.65
N PHE A 183 0.28 0.35 21.66
CA PHE A 183 -0.19 -0.04 20.32
C PHE A 183 0.81 -0.87 19.51
N TYR A 184 2.11 -0.70 19.72
CA TYR A 184 3.14 -1.47 19.01
C TYR A 184 3.34 -2.86 19.62
N LEU A 185 3.10 -3.01 20.93
CA LEU A 185 3.29 -4.26 21.63
C LEU A 185 2.22 -5.28 21.25
N ASP A 186 0.97 -4.86 21.04
CA ASP A 186 -0.13 -5.77 20.67
C ASP A 186 0.03 -6.30 19.23
N THR A 187 0.48 -5.46 18.30
CA THR A 187 0.75 -5.89 16.91
C THR A 187 1.93 -6.87 16.83
N ILE A 188 3.00 -6.61 17.61
CA ILE A 188 4.15 -7.53 17.70
C ILE A 188 3.72 -8.85 18.34
N ARG A 189 2.94 -8.83 19.43
CA ARG A 189 2.42 -10.04 20.07
C ARG A 189 1.56 -10.87 19.12
N ASN A 190 0.67 -10.22 18.39
CA ASN A 190 -0.24 -10.89 17.46
C ASN A 190 0.53 -11.54 16.28
N GLU A 191 1.58 -10.88 15.77
CA GLU A 191 2.44 -11.48 14.75
C GLU A 191 3.37 -12.58 15.32
N GLU A 192 3.85 -12.45 16.56
CA GLU A 192 4.58 -13.51 17.27
C GLU A 192 3.71 -14.76 17.49
N ASP A 193 2.44 -14.58 17.86
CA ASP A 193 1.49 -15.67 18.07
C ASP A 193 1.17 -16.37 16.73
N LYS A 194 0.93 -15.61 15.65
CA LYS A 194 0.77 -16.18 14.29
C LYS A 194 2.01 -16.88 13.77
N TYR A 195 3.21 -16.42 14.12
CA TYR A 195 4.46 -17.08 13.74
C TYR A 195 4.68 -18.37 14.55
N ARG A 196 4.37 -18.36 15.85
CA ARG A 196 4.40 -19.56 16.70
C ARG A 196 3.40 -20.62 16.25
N GLU A 197 2.17 -20.24 15.91
CA GLU A 197 1.19 -21.19 15.37
C GLU A 197 1.62 -21.80 14.04
N ARG A 198 2.21 -20.99 13.14
CA ARG A 198 2.74 -21.48 11.86
C ARG A 198 3.92 -22.43 12.05
N ASN A 199 4.81 -22.14 12.99
CA ASN A 199 5.95 -23.00 13.30
C ASN A 199 5.57 -24.27 14.08
N MET A 200 4.56 -24.23 14.95
CA MET A 200 4.02 -25.44 15.60
C MET A 200 3.43 -26.40 14.56
N LYS A 201 2.64 -25.90 13.61
CA LYS A 201 2.12 -26.72 12.50
C LYS A 201 3.22 -27.27 11.58
N PHE A 202 4.36 -26.59 11.47
CA PHE A 202 5.50 -27.04 10.69
C PHE A 202 6.33 -28.11 11.43
N GLN A 203 6.49 -27.97 12.76
CA GLN A 203 7.15 -28.98 13.59
C GLN A 203 6.32 -30.26 13.75
N GLU A 204 4.99 -30.17 13.85
CA GLU A 204 4.13 -31.36 13.84
C GLU A 204 4.22 -32.13 12.51
N LYS A 205 4.32 -31.41 11.38
CA LYS A 205 4.53 -32.04 10.06
C LYS A 205 5.92 -32.66 9.90
N SER A 206 6.98 -32.04 10.43
CA SER A 206 8.33 -32.63 10.34
C SER A 206 8.46 -33.85 11.26
N PHE A 207 7.83 -33.84 12.43
CA PHE A 207 7.84 -34.97 13.37
C PHE A 207 7.05 -36.18 12.86
N PHE A 208 6.00 -35.94 12.06
CA PHE A 208 5.22 -37.01 11.43
C PHE A 208 6.00 -37.72 10.31
N VAL A 209 6.86 -36.99 9.59
CA VAL A 209 7.71 -37.55 8.52
C VAL A 209 8.89 -38.35 9.11
N GLU A 210 9.52 -37.86 10.18
CA GLU A 210 10.63 -38.58 10.85
C GLU A 210 10.18 -39.86 11.58
N SER A 211 8.93 -39.93 12.06
CA SER A 211 8.37 -41.17 12.65
C SER A 211 8.04 -42.24 11.61
N MET A 212 7.81 -41.89 10.34
CA MET A 212 7.58 -42.88 9.28
C MET A 212 8.89 -43.44 8.71
N GLU A 213 9.99 -42.67 8.72
CA GLU A 213 11.29 -43.15 8.23
C GLU A 213 12.07 -44.00 9.26
N SER A 214 11.72 -43.89 10.55
CA SER A 214 12.30 -44.70 11.63
C SER A 214 11.52 -45.99 11.96
N ALA A 215 10.31 -46.13 11.42
CA ALA A 215 9.53 -47.36 11.41
C ALA A 215 9.55 -47.96 9.99
N GLY A 216 10.66 -48.61 9.63
CA GLY A 216 10.92 -49.10 8.28
C GLY A 216 9.73 -49.80 7.61
N VAL A 217 9.31 -49.23 6.48
CA VAL A 217 8.57 -49.88 5.38
C VAL A 217 9.30 -49.52 4.10
#